data_AF-A0A412IE65-F1
#
_entry.id   AF-A0A412IE65-F1
#
_cell.length_a   1.000
_cell.length_b   1.000
_cell.length_c   1.000
_cell.angle_alpha   90.00
_cell.angle_beta   90.00
_cell.angle_gamma   90.00
#
_symmetry.space_group_name_H-M   'P 1'
#
loop_
_entity.id
_entity.type
_entity.pdbx_description
1 polymer ?
#
loop_
_entity_poly.entity_id
_entity_poly.type
_entity_poly.pdbx_seq_one_letter_code
_entity_poly.pdbx_strand_id
1 'polypeptide(L)'
;MKTVAIILMMMVFSPISACTDSDVENTRLKIEDKPFLTQDPTTLESLSDDEFLERIQYDYTRRCLAVKDKDCTIERDGFRVGLLCIAVQNGWMERSAAINEVLWYLRQFAVAKTVNGIMPRTFSRTTGDISDEIYGQFGRPYDVVGTAFMAATLLYIVRPFFDLESDGEQEIRLLCNKICDRIDWNFAYNEQEKCFYWFKNGSHAENFDGKALKGEMDETFFMHFLVLGSSGWRHGTEAYAEYTKHIFVDTQYGFKYYSTRPTAKLGYLVQPHIWLDLRNVTDAFCRQNGLGYYESVVHAIHAQIAYAKHNPASYPLYGDVFGFYDTMDPVAGKWIEKGVPKENEIEDGTISVDAAISAIAFCPEAAIKCLRTLYKEYGKQGFYTKQGIATSVNIPTGKISPFFSDNFFPPLNVMLIENYRSGMCWKLAAKSPELKKTMKSIGFN
;
A
#
# COMPACT_ATOMS: atom_id res chain seq x y z
N MET A 1 0.54 30.49 14.76
CA MET A 1 0.35 29.43 13.76
C MET A 1 0.43 28.10 14.48
N LYS A 2 -0.72 27.45 14.69
CA LYS A 2 -0.78 26.16 15.38
C LYS A 2 -0.19 25.11 14.45
N THR A 3 0.92 24.50 14.85
CA THR A 3 1.48 23.30 14.25
C THR A 3 0.38 22.25 14.22
N VAL A 4 -0.18 21.98 13.04
CA VAL A 4 -1.07 20.84 12.82
C VAL A 4 -0.22 19.62 13.05
N ALA A 5 -0.33 19.07 14.26
CA ALA A 5 0.27 17.82 14.66
C ALA A 5 -0.07 16.77 13.60
N ILE A 6 0.97 16.13 13.09
CA ILE A 6 0.90 14.96 12.24
C ILE A 6 -0.08 14.00 12.92
N ILE A 7 -1.19 13.73 12.25
CA ILE A 7 -2.07 12.63 12.62
C ILE A 7 -1.36 11.37 12.18
N LEU A 8 -0.43 10.99 13.06
CA LEU A 8 -0.11 9.66 13.48
C LEU A 8 -0.92 8.60 12.71
N MET A 9 -0.25 8.00 11.73
CA MET A 9 -0.29 6.54 11.65
C MET A 9 0.43 6.04 12.90
N MET A 10 -0.19 6.21 14.08
CA MET A 10 0.07 5.30 15.17
C MET A 10 -0.47 4.00 14.59
N MET A 11 0.41 3.25 13.93
CA MET A 11 0.33 1.81 14.00
C MET A 11 0.45 1.53 15.49
N VAL A 12 -0.67 1.67 16.21
CA VAL A 12 -0.84 0.99 17.48
C VAL A 12 -0.65 -0.44 17.05
N PHE A 13 0.54 -0.96 17.36
CA PHE A 13 0.80 -2.37 17.35
C PHE A 13 -0.23 -2.94 18.30
N SER A 14 -1.41 -3.30 17.79
CA SER A 14 -2.21 -4.33 18.45
C SER A 14 -1.21 -5.45 18.72
N PRO A 15 -1.22 -6.07 19.90
CA PRO A 15 -0.43 -7.26 20.15
C PRO A 15 -0.95 -8.35 19.19
N ILE A 16 -0.46 -8.31 17.96
CA ILE A 16 -0.67 -9.32 16.95
C ILE A 16 0.04 -10.54 17.51
N SER A 17 -0.67 -11.65 17.58
CA SER A 17 -0.06 -12.94 17.86
C SER A 17 1.09 -13.11 16.88
N ALA A 18 2.34 -13.05 17.37
CA ALA A 18 3.51 -13.15 16.52
C ALA A 18 3.37 -14.43 15.70
N CYS A 19 3.13 -14.31 14.39
CA CYS A 19 2.94 -15.49 13.60
C CYS A 19 4.22 -16.30 13.57
N THR A 20 4.06 -17.53 13.99
CA THR A 20 5.11 -18.51 14.23
C THR A 20 5.48 -19.20 12.93
N ASP A 21 6.66 -19.83 12.88
CA ASP A 21 7.05 -20.63 11.71
C ASP A 21 5.99 -21.70 11.37
N SER A 22 5.32 -22.29 12.38
CA SER A 22 4.22 -23.24 12.19
C SER A 22 2.95 -22.64 11.58
N ASP A 23 2.67 -21.36 11.81
CA ASP A 23 1.52 -20.70 11.17
C ASP A 23 1.79 -20.47 9.68
N VAL A 24 3.03 -20.15 9.31
CA VAL A 24 3.41 -19.94 7.91
C VAL A 24 3.44 -21.25 7.11
N GLU A 25 3.80 -22.37 7.75
CA GLU A 25 3.75 -23.71 7.14
C GLU A 25 2.31 -24.19 6.84
N ASN A 26 1.29 -23.63 7.48
CA ASN A 26 -0.13 -23.99 7.26
C ASN A 26 -0.80 -23.23 6.10
N THR A 27 -0.09 -22.33 5.42
CA THR A 27 -0.64 -21.70 4.22
C THR A 27 -0.74 -22.69 3.08
N ARG A 28 -1.91 -22.76 2.44
CA ARG A 28 -2.18 -23.58 1.25
C ARG A 28 -1.51 -23.02 -0.02
N LEU A 29 -0.33 -22.42 0.09
CA LEU A 29 0.44 -21.97 -1.06
C LEU A 29 1.30 -23.11 -1.59
N LYS A 30 1.27 -23.27 -2.91
CA LYS A 30 2.02 -24.22 -3.70
C LYS A 30 3.37 -23.65 -4.10
N ILE A 31 4.35 -24.53 -4.21
CA ILE A 31 5.72 -24.24 -4.66
C ILE A 31 6.11 -25.15 -5.84
N GLU A 32 5.16 -25.95 -6.34
CA GLU A 32 5.38 -26.89 -7.44
C GLU A 32 6.03 -26.16 -8.62
N ASP A 33 7.09 -26.76 -9.17
CA ASP A 33 7.92 -26.24 -10.28
C ASP A 33 8.75 -24.97 -10.01
N LYS A 34 8.91 -24.54 -8.76
CA LYS A 34 9.73 -23.36 -8.37
C LYS A 34 10.66 -23.63 -7.17
N PRO A 35 11.71 -24.47 -7.33
CA PRO A 35 12.56 -24.89 -6.22
C PRO A 35 13.33 -23.73 -5.54
N PHE A 36 13.56 -22.63 -6.25
CA PHE A 36 14.21 -21.45 -5.68
C PHE A 36 13.39 -20.78 -4.56
N LEU A 37 12.07 -21.02 -4.50
CA LEU A 37 11.21 -20.49 -3.44
C LEU A 37 11.44 -21.15 -2.08
N THR A 38 12.05 -22.35 -2.05
CA THR A 38 12.42 -23.04 -0.80
C THR A 38 13.91 -22.94 -0.47
N GLN A 39 14.71 -22.31 -1.33
CA GLN A 39 16.14 -22.13 -1.13
C GLN A 39 16.41 -21.43 0.21
N ASP A 40 17.50 -21.83 0.89
CA ASP A 40 17.92 -21.22 2.14
C ASP A 40 18.03 -19.69 1.97
N PRO A 41 17.34 -18.88 2.79
CA PRO A 41 17.39 -17.42 2.74
C PRO A 41 18.80 -16.81 2.76
N THR A 42 19.82 -17.54 3.20
CA THR A 42 21.22 -17.10 3.23
C THR A 42 22.01 -17.41 1.97
N THR A 43 21.38 -17.97 0.94
CA THR A 43 22.04 -18.43 -0.30
C THR A 43 21.40 -17.89 -1.59
N LEU A 44 20.52 -16.91 -1.51
CA LEU A 44 19.77 -16.33 -2.63
C LEU A 44 20.62 -15.51 -3.64
N GLU A 45 21.94 -15.41 -3.43
CA GLU A 45 22.88 -14.68 -4.31
C GLU A 45 22.89 -15.25 -5.74
N SER A 46 22.60 -16.54 -5.90
CA SER A 46 22.58 -17.22 -7.19
C SER A 46 21.31 -16.99 -8.01
N LEU A 47 20.24 -16.48 -7.38
CA LEU A 47 18.98 -16.23 -8.06
C LEU A 47 19.16 -15.14 -9.11
N SER A 48 18.48 -15.26 -10.25
CA SER A 48 18.25 -14.13 -11.15
C SER A 48 17.45 -13.03 -10.46
N ASP A 49 17.46 -11.82 -11.00
CA ASP A 49 16.71 -10.70 -10.39
C ASP A 49 15.21 -11.00 -10.34
N ASP A 50 14.66 -11.62 -11.39
CA ASP A 50 13.25 -12.01 -11.40
C ASP A 50 12.92 -13.08 -10.35
N GLU A 51 13.77 -14.09 -10.17
CA GLU A 51 13.60 -15.12 -9.13
C GLU A 51 13.73 -14.53 -7.72
N PHE A 52 14.65 -13.57 -7.52
CA PHE A 52 14.83 -12.90 -6.23
C PHE A 52 13.62 -12.05 -5.86
N LEU A 53 13.06 -11.31 -6.82
CA LEU A 53 11.83 -10.55 -6.62
C LEU A 53 10.62 -11.45 -6.41
N GLU A 54 10.52 -12.53 -7.19
CA GLU A 54 9.47 -13.53 -7.00
C GLU A 54 9.56 -14.16 -5.60
N ARG A 55 10.78 -14.42 -5.11
CA ARG A 55 11.00 -14.94 -3.77
C ARG A 55 10.50 -13.98 -2.68
N ILE A 56 10.81 -12.69 -2.77
CA ILE A 56 10.29 -11.65 -1.87
C ILE A 56 8.75 -11.64 -1.91
N GLN A 57 8.20 -11.62 -3.12
CA GLN A 57 6.76 -11.56 -3.36
C GLN A 57 6.03 -12.78 -2.78
N TYR A 58 6.59 -13.98 -2.96
CA TYR A 58 6.06 -15.23 -2.42
C TYR A 58 6.08 -15.23 -0.90
N ASP A 59 7.20 -14.88 -0.27
CA ASP A 59 7.33 -14.90 1.20
C ASP A 59 6.37 -13.91 1.87
N TYR A 60 6.24 -12.70 1.32
CA TYR A 60 5.23 -11.74 1.80
C TYR A 60 3.81 -12.26 1.61
N THR A 61 3.48 -12.82 0.44
CA THR A 61 2.15 -13.38 0.17
C THR A 61 1.81 -14.50 1.15
N ARG A 62 2.73 -15.45 1.32
CA ARG A 62 2.64 -16.56 2.27
C ARG A 62 2.39 -16.04 3.68
N ARG A 63 3.18 -15.06 4.12
CA ARG A 63 3.11 -14.51 5.47
C ARG A 63 1.81 -13.77 5.74
N CYS A 64 1.37 -12.94 4.80
CA CYS A 64 0.14 -12.16 4.93
C CYS A 64 -1.11 -13.04 4.94
N LEU A 65 -1.07 -14.21 4.30
CA LEU A 65 -2.18 -15.16 4.25
C LEU A 65 -2.14 -16.24 5.35
N ALA A 66 -1.05 -16.32 6.13
CA ALA A 66 -0.86 -17.35 7.16
C ALA A 66 -1.82 -17.26 8.33
N VAL A 67 -2.17 -16.04 8.75
CA VAL A 67 -3.01 -15.84 9.94
C VAL A 67 -4.25 -15.05 9.59
N LYS A 68 -5.40 -15.64 9.95
CA LYS A 68 -6.69 -14.96 9.98
C LYS A 68 -6.90 -14.42 11.38
N ASP A 69 -6.73 -13.12 11.53
CA ASP A 69 -6.94 -12.43 12.80
C ASP A 69 -8.39 -12.58 13.29
N LYS A 70 -8.59 -12.61 14.61
CA LYS A 70 -9.91 -12.71 15.24
C LYS A 70 -10.86 -11.63 14.71
N ASP A 71 -10.36 -10.39 14.69
CA ASP A 71 -11.07 -9.24 14.16
C ASP A 71 -10.54 -8.91 12.76
N CYS A 72 -11.42 -8.37 11.93
CA CYS A 72 -11.06 -7.85 10.63
C CYS A 72 -10.53 -6.42 10.79
N THR A 73 -9.44 -6.09 10.11
CA THR A 73 -8.96 -4.71 9.94
C THR A 73 -9.12 -4.36 8.48
N ILE A 74 -10.00 -3.41 8.16
CA ILE A 74 -10.58 -3.31 6.81
C ILE A 74 -9.55 -3.06 5.72
N GLU A 75 -8.59 -2.20 5.99
CA GLU A 75 -7.47 -1.85 5.10
C GLU A 75 -6.58 -3.07 4.81
N ARG A 76 -6.05 -3.68 5.87
CA ARG A 76 -5.17 -4.87 5.79
C ARG A 76 -5.86 -6.04 5.10
N ASP A 77 -7.08 -6.36 5.52
CA ASP A 77 -7.82 -7.49 4.97
C ASP A 77 -8.26 -7.21 3.54
N GLY A 78 -8.55 -5.96 3.18
CA GLY A 78 -8.75 -5.52 1.80
C GLY A 78 -7.58 -5.89 0.89
N PHE A 79 -6.35 -5.54 1.28
CA PHE A 79 -5.15 -5.93 0.53
C PHE A 79 -4.92 -7.44 0.48
N ARG A 80 -5.14 -8.17 1.59
CA ARG A 80 -5.00 -9.63 1.64
C ARG A 80 -5.87 -10.35 0.61
N VAL A 81 -7.10 -9.88 0.36
CA VAL A 81 -7.95 -10.48 -0.69
C VAL A 81 -7.32 -10.32 -2.08
N GLY A 82 -6.66 -9.19 -2.34
CA GLY A 82 -5.92 -8.98 -3.59
C GLY A 82 -4.74 -9.94 -3.75
N LEU A 83 -4.05 -10.29 -2.65
CA LEU A 83 -2.94 -11.23 -2.67
C LEU A 83 -3.36 -12.64 -3.09
N LEU A 84 -4.60 -13.06 -2.82
CA LEU A 84 -5.12 -14.34 -3.30
C LEU A 84 -5.19 -14.38 -4.84
N CYS A 85 -5.46 -13.26 -5.49
CA CYS A 85 -5.44 -13.16 -6.95
C CYS A 85 -3.99 -13.30 -7.47
N ILE A 86 -3.04 -12.63 -6.82
CA ILE A 86 -1.60 -12.68 -7.17
C ILE A 86 -1.05 -14.09 -6.96
N ALA A 87 -1.47 -14.78 -5.90
CA ALA A 87 -1.10 -16.18 -5.66
C ALA A 87 -1.58 -17.11 -6.78
N VAL A 88 -2.80 -16.93 -7.29
CA VAL A 88 -3.28 -17.68 -8.46
C VAL A 88 -2.51 -17.31 -9.72
N GLN A 89 -2.29 -16.01 -9.97
CA GLN A 89 -1.53 -15.52 -11.13
C GLN A 89 -0.13 -16.13 -11.22
N ASN A 90 0.54 -16.28 -10.08
CA ASN A 90 1.89 -16.82 -9.99
C ASN A 90 1.93 -18.35 -9.83
N GLY A 91 0.78 -19.04 -9.86
CA GLY A 91 0.71 -20.50 -9.69
C GLY A 91 0.97 -20.99 -8.26
N TRP A 92 1.01 -20.08 -7.27
CA TRP A 92 1.15 -20.43 -5.86
C TRP A 92 -0.17 -20.87 -5.23
N MET A 93 -1.31 -20.74 -5.90
CA MET A 93 -2.58 -21.23 -5.37
C MET A 93 -3.47 -21.68 -6.51
N GLU A 94 -4.15 -22.82 -6.33
CA GLU A 94 -5.21 -23.23 -7.25
C GLU A 94 -6.35 -22.23 -7.23
N ARG A 95 -6.87 -21.89 -8.42
CA ARG A 95 -7.97 -20.92 -8.54
C ARG A 95 -9.19 -21.32 -7.72
N SER A 96 -9.52 -22.61 -7.67
CA SER A 96 -10.63 -23.15 -6.87
C SER A 96 -10.40 -23.00 -5.36
N ALA A 97 -9.16 -23.15 -4.89
CA ALA A 97 -8.80 -22.89 -3.49
C ALA A 97 -8.92 -21.39 -3.17
N ALA A 98 -8.45 -20.52 -4.08
CA ALA A 98 -8.56 -19.07 -3.93
C ALA A 98 -10.01 -18.60 -3.88
N ILE A 99 -10.92 -19.18 -4.67
CA ILE A 99 -12.36 -18.86 -4.62
C ILE A 99 -12.91 -19.02 -3.20
N ASN A 100 -12.59 -20.13 -2.53
CA ASN A 100 -13.06 -20.38 -1.16
C ASN A 100 -12.51 -19.36 -0.16
N GLU A 101 -11.22 -19.01 -0.28
CA GLU A 101 -10.57 -18.02 0.59
C GLU A 101 -11.14 -16.61 0.36
N VAL A 102 -11.32 -16.20 -0.90
CA VAL A 102 -11.91 -14.91 -1.25
C VAL A 102 -13.34 -14.80 -0.74
N LEU A 103 -14.17 -15.83 -0.97
CA LEU A 103 -15.55 -15.84 -0.46
C LEU A 103 -15.60 -15.79 1.06
N TRP A 104 -14.63 -16.39 1.76
CA TRP A 104 -14.54 -16.26 3.22
C TRP A 104 -14.41 -14.80 3.63
N TYR A 105 -13.49 -14.04 3.03
CA TYR A 105 -13.32 -12.60 3.30
C TYR A 105 -14.55 -11.76 2.92
N LEU A 106 -15.06 -11.94 1.69
CA LEU A 106 -16.17 -11.15 1.17
C LEU A 106 -17.44 -11.33 2.01
N ARG A 107 -17.71 -12.55 2.50
CA ARG A 107 -18.86 -12.81 3.37
C ARG A 107 -18.72 -12.09 4.72
N GLN A 108 -17.51 -11.91 5.26
CA GLN A 108 -17.30 -11.09 6.48
C GLN A 108 -17.56 -9.61 6.21
N PHE A 109 -17.02 -9.08 5.11
CA PHE A 109 -17.28 -7.68 4.72
C PHE A 109 -18.77 -7.43 4.50
N ALA A 110 -19.48 -8.36 3.87
CA ALA A 110 -20.91 -8.24 3.60
C ALA A 110 -21.76 -8.12 4.87
N VAL A 111 -21.37 -8.74 5.99
CA VAL A 111 -22.12 -8.70 7.26
C VAL A 111 -21.62 -7.64 8.25
N ALA A 112 -20.51 -6.95 7.96
CA ALA A 112 -20.01 -5.86 8.81
C ALA A 112 -21.10 -4.80 9.05
N LYS A 113 -21.28 -4.39 10.31
CA LYS A 113 -22.19 -3.30 10.69
C LYS A 113 -21.54 -1.98 10.33
N THR A 114 -22.12 -1.32 9.34
CA THR A 114 -21.63 -0.06 8.76
C THR A 114 -22.56 1.08 9.10
N VAL A 115 -22.08 2.31 8.94
CA VAL A 115 -22.92 3.51 8.90
C VAL A 115 -22.85 4.09 7.49
N ASN A 116 -23.98 4.08 6.78
CA ASN A 116 -24.06 4.46 5.36
C ASN A 116 -22.99 3.76 4.50
N GLY A 117 -22.73 2.49 4.79
CA GLY A 117 -21.73 1.67 4.10
C GLY A 117 -20.27 1.92 4.48
N ILE A 118 -19.95 2.98 5.22
CA ILE A 118 -18.60 3.19 5.76
C ILE A 118 -18.35 2.16 6.86
N MET A 119 -17.24 1.41 6.73
CA MET A 119 -16.91 0.34 7.66
C MET A 119 -16.13 0.87 8.86
N PRO A 120 -16.30 0.27 10.05
CA PRO A 120 -15.36 0.47 11.15
C PRO A 120 -13.95 0.06 10.74
N ARG A 121 -12.92 0.73 11.27
CA ARG A 121 -11.51 0.35 11.03
C ARG A 121 -11.27 -1.12 11.36
N THR A 122 -11.82 -1.56 12.49
CA THR A 122 -11.78 -2.95 12.94
C THR A 122 -13.15 -3.44 13.38
N PHE A 123 -13.50 -4.68 13.03
CA PHE A 123 -14.77 -5.31 13.42
C PHE A 123 -14.63 -6.80 13.70
N SER A 124 -15.49 -7.31 14.58
CA SER A 124 -15.59 -8.73 14.85
C SER A 124 -16.08 -9.47 13.62
N ARG A 125 -15.31 -10.46 13.16
CA ARG A 125 -15.74 -11.34 12.05
C ARG A 125 -17.02 -12.11 12.41
N THR A 126 -17.19 -12.47 13.67
CA THR A 126 -18.33 -13.28 14.12
C THR A 126 -19.64 -12.49 14.13
N THR A 127 -19.63 -11.26 14.64
CA THR A 127 -20.88 -10.49 14.85
C THR A 127 -21.06 -9.34 13.86
N GLY A 128 -19.99 -8.94 13.17
CA GLY A 128 -19.96 -7.73 12.35
C GLY A 128 -19.90 -6.42 13.15
N ASP A 129 -19.92 -6.49 14.49
CA ASP A 129 -19.84 -5.31 15.36
C ASP A 129 -18.44 -4.69 15.32
N ILE A 130 -18.39 -3.37 15.50
CA ILE A 130 -17.14 -2.67 15.73
C ILE A 130 -16.34 -3.33 16.86
N SER A 131 -15.05 -3.54 16.64
CA SER A 131 -14.17 -4.19 17.62
C SER A 131 -14.00 -3.31 18.86
N ASP A 132 -13.61 -3.94 19.97
CA ASP A 132 -13.22 -3.24 21.19
C ASP A 132 -11.86 -2.55 21.09
N GLU A 133 -11.07 -2.84 20.04
CA GLU A 133 -9.76 -2.25 19.78
C GLU A 133 -9.82 -0.73 19.66
N ILE A 134 -8.96 -0.04 20.41
CA ILE A 134 -8.83 1.42 20.38
C ILE A 134 -7.71 1.80 19.42
N TYR A 135 -8.04 2.59 18.41
CA TYR A 135 -7.10 3.14 17.45
C TYR A 135 -6.55 4.49 17.90
N GLY A 136 -5.58 4.43 18.81
CA GLY A 136 -4.89 5.61 19.35
C GLY A 136 -5.88 6.63 19.90
N GLN A 137 -5.69 7.90 19.54
CA GLN A 137 -6.58 8.99 19.97
C GLN A 137 -7.94 9.02 19.25
N PHE A 138 -8.11 8.25 18.17
CA PHE A 138 -9.34 8.25 17.35
C PHE A 138 -10.42 7.31 17.89
N GLY A 139 -10.16 6.59 18.98
CA GLY A 139 -11.14 5.69 19.57
C GLY A 139 -11.45 4.51 18.65
N ARG A 140 -12.72 4.36 18.26
CA ARG A 140 -13.20 3.26 17.40
C ARG A 140 -13.82 3.86 16.15
N PRO A 141 -13.01 4.37 15.21
CA PRO A 141 -13.52 5.15 14.10
C PRO A 141 -14.15 4.27 13.01
N TYR A 142 -15.07 4.87 12.26
CA TYR A 142 -15.41 4.45 10.91
C TYR A 142 -14.34 4.97 9.96
N ASP A 143 -13.69 4.06 9.24
CA ASP A 143 -12.48 4.33 8.47
C ASP A 143 -12.82 4.55 6.99
N VAL A 144 -12.85 5.81 6.57
CA VAL A 144 -13.21 6.20 5.20
C VAL A 144 -12.11 5.75 4.24
N VAL A 145 -10.85 5.97 4.59
CA VAL A 145 -9.69 5.61 3.76
C VAL A 145 -9.49 4.10 3.72
N GLY A 146 -9.61 3.41 4.86
CA GLY A 146 -9.57 1.95 4.91
C GLY A 146 -10.70 1.30 4.11
N THR A 147 -11.91 1.87 4.16
CA THR A 147 -13.03 1.46 3.30
C THR A 147 -12.70 1.67 1.82
N ALA A 148 -12.04 2.77 1.46
CA ALA A 148 -11.61 3.04 0.09
C ALA A 148 -10.55 2.04 -0.39
N PHE A 149 -9.54 1.69 0.42
CA PHE A 149 -8.53 0.70 0.07
C PHE A 149 -9.13 -0.68 -0.21
N MET A 150 -10.07 -1.10 0.66
CA MET A 150 -10.82 -2.33 0.43
C MET A 150 -11.62 -2.24 -0.88
N ALA A 151 -12.40 -1.18 -1.09
CA ALA A 151 -13.24 -1.04 -2.26
C ALA A 151 -12.43 -0.98 -3.57
N ALA A 152 -11.29 -0.28 -3.59
CA ALA A 152 -10.38 -0.27 -4.71
C ALA A 152 -9.86 -1.68 -5.02
N THR A 153 -9.42 -2.44 -4.01
CA THR A 153 -8.96 -3.82 -4.23
C THR A 153 -10.09 -4.73 -4.75
N LEU A 154 -11.30 -4.61 -4.20
CA LEU A 154 -12.44 -5.41 -4.65
C LEU A 154 -12.86 -5.09 -6.08
N LEU A 155 -13.00 -3.80 -6.42
CA LEU A 155 -13.50 -3.36 -7.73
C LEU A 155 -12.44 -3.46 -8.83
N TYR A 156 -11.17 -3.23 -8.51
CA TYR A 156 -10.10 -3.11 -9.50
C TYR A 156 -9.26 -4.37 -9.63
N ILE A 157 -9.25 -5.26 -8.64
CA ILE A 157 -8.46 -6.49 -8.68
C ILE A 157 -9.37 -7.72 -8.62
N VAL A 158 -10.09 -7.91 -7.52
CA VAL A 158 -10.79 -9.17 -7.23
C VAL A 158 -11.91 -9.43 -8.23
N ARG A 159 -12.84 -8.48 -8.38
CA ARG A 159 -13.98 -8.60 -9.30
C ARG A 159 -13.57 -8.84 -10.76
N PRO A 160 -12.61 -8.08 -11.35
CA PRO A 160 -12.17 -8.33 -12.73
C PRO A 160 -11.23 -9.53 -12.90
N PHE A 161 -10.67 -10.09 -11.82
CA PHE A 161 -9.83 -11.29 -11.88
C PHE A 161 -10.65 -12.57 -11.91
N PHE A 162 -11.73 -12.64 -11.13
CA PHE A 162 -12.68 -13.75 -11.12
C PHE A 162 -13.78 -13.54 -12.15
N ASP A 163 -13.45 -13.75 -13.43
CA ASP A 163 -14.30 -13.49 -14.61
C ASP A 163 -14.83 -14.74 -15.33
N LEU A 164 -14.65 -15.94 -14.77
CA LEU A 164 -15.17 -17.18 -15.37
C LEU A 164 -16.65 -17.43 -15.02
N GLU A 165 -17.31 -18.24 -15.84
CA GLU A 165 -18.69 -18.71 -15.62
C GLU A 165 -18.69 -19.93 -14.69
N SER A 166 -18.57 -19.66 -13.39
CA SER A 166 -18.78 -20.65 -12.33
C SER A 166 -19.52 -20.02 -11.15
N ASP A 167 -20.28 -20.81 -10.40
CA ASP A 167 -21.10 -20.34 -9.27
C ASP A 167 -20.26 -19.55 -8.24
N GLY A 168 -19.06 -20.05 -7.92
CA GLY A 168 -18.17 -19.40 -6.95
C GLY A 168 -17.66 -18.04 -7.42
N GLU A 169 -17.27 -17.91 -8.69
CA GLU A 169 -16.81 -16.62 -9.24
C GLU A 169 -17.98 -15.65 -9.46
N GLN A 170 -19.16 -16.15 -9.84
CA GLN A 170 -20.38 -15.35 -9.90
C GLN A 170 -20.72 -14.79 -8.52
N GLU A 171 -20.66 -15.58 -7.44
CA GLU A 171 -20.86 -15.11 -6.07
C GLU A 171 -19.83 -14.05 -5.67
N ILE A 172 -18.55 -14.24 -6.01
CA ILE A 172 -17.50 -13.24 -5.78
C ILE A 172 -17.87 -11.90 -6.42
N ARG A 173 -18.22 -11.90 -7.71
CA ARG A 173 -18.59 -10.67 -8.44
C ARG A 173 -19.81 -9.99 -7.81
N LEU A 174 -20.83 -10.77 -7.43
CA LEU A 174 -22.04 -10.27 -6.76
C LEU A 174 -21.72 -9.63 -5.39
N LEU A 175 -20.89 -10.28 -4.58
CA LEU A 175 -20.49 -9.76 -3.27
C LEU A 175 -19.64 -8.50 -3.40
N CYS A 176 -18.67 -8.46 -4.33
CA CYS A 176 -17.90 -7.25 -4.60
C CYS A 176 -18.79 -6.05 -4.93
N ASN A 177 -19.77 -6.23 -5.83
CA ASN A 177 -20.75 -5.18 -6.16
C ASN A 177 -21.58 -4.80 -4.93
N LYS A 178 -22.19 -5.77 -4.24
CA LYS A 178 -23.02 -5.51 -3.05
C LYS A 178 -22.28 -4.74 -1.95
N ILE A 179 -21.03 -5.08 -1.71
CA ILE A 179 -20.18 -4.43 -0.68
C ILE A 179 -19.83 -3.00 -1.10
N CYS A 180 -19.51 -2.78 -2.38
CA CYS A 180 -19.07 -1.46 -2.84
C CYS A 180 -20.24 -0.51 -3.12
N ASP A 181 -21.36 -1.02 -3.65
CA ASP A 181 -22.55 -0.23 -4.00
C ASP A 181 -23.27 0.35 -2.77
N ARG A 182 -23.11 -0.26 -1.60
CA ARG A 182 -23.69 0.26 -0.35
C ARG A 182 -22.89 1.40 0.26
N ILE A 183 -21.69 1.69 -0.23
CA ILE A 183 -20.83 2.75 0.32
C ILE A 183 -21.35 4.10 -0.17
N ASP A 184 -21.92 4.89 0.74
CA ASP A 184 -22.35 6.25 0.43
C ASP A 184 -21.21 7.24 0.65
N TRP A 185 -20.48 7.52 -0.44
CA TRP A 185 -19.42 8.53 -0.43
C TRP A 185 -19.94 9.95 -0.18
N ASN A 186 -21.23 10.24 -0.44
CA ASN A 186 -21.79 11.57 -0.13
C ASN A 186 -21.87 11.77 1.39
N PHE A 187 -22.19 10.72 2.16
CA PHE A 187 -22.17 10.77 3.62
C PHE A 187 -20.76 11.03 4.18
N ALA A 188 -19.72 10.51 3.52
CA ALA A 188 -18.33 10.71 3.92
C ALA A 188 -17.72 12.05 3.46
N TYR A 189 -18.41 12.79 2.61
CA TYR A 189 -17.95 14.05 2.05
C TYR A 189 -18.33 15.24 2.94
N ASN A 190 -17.36 16.11 3.20
CA ASN A 190 -17.61 17.39 3.85
C ASN A 190 -17.86 18.46 2.78
N GLU A 191 -19.13 18.83 2.58
CA GLU A 191 -19.53 19.81 1.55
C GLU A 191 -18.96 21.22 1.79
N GLN A 192 -18.78 21.61 3.05
CA GLN A 192 -18.24 22.94 3.40
C GLN A 192 -16.74 23.03 3.06
N GLU A 193 -16.00 21.98 3.37
CA GLU A 193 -14.55 21.91 3.17
C GLU A 193 -14.13 21.34 1.82
N LYS A 194 -15.10 20.81 1.06
CA LYS A 194 -14.93 20.17 -0.25
C LYS A 194 -13.90 19.05 -0.24
N CYS A 195 -13.85 18.29 0.84
CA CYS A 195 -12.89 17.20 1.02
C CYS A 195 -13.50 16.03 1.79
N PHE A 196 -12.73 14.96 1.86
CA PHE A 196 -12.98 13.85 2.76
C PHE A 196 -12.13 14.00 4.02
N TYR A 197 -12.50 13.28 5.06
CA TYR A 197 -11.68 13.07 6.24
C TYR A 197 -11.34 11.60 6.34
N TRP A 198 -10.22 11.30 7.00
CA TRP A 198 -9.78 9.92 7.19
C TRP A 198 -10.82 9.10 7.95
N PHE A 199 -11.37 9.68 9.02
CA PHE A 199 -12.29 9.00 9.91
C PHE A 199 -13.63 9.72 10.01
N LYS A 200 -14.63 8.92 10.36
CA LYS A 200 -15.86 9.41 10.98
C LYS A 200 -16.02 8.80 12.37
N ASN A 201 -16.48 9.61 13.31
CA ASN A 201 -16.67 9.23 14.72
C ASN A 201 -18.05 9.67 15.23
N GLY A 202 -18.43 9.18 16.41
CA GLY A 202 -19.78 9.35 16.97
C GLY A 202 -20.64 8.10 16.81
N SER A 203 -21.76 8.05 17.53
CA SER A 203 -22.62 6.85 17.59
C SER A 203 -23.26 6.50 16.25
N HIS A 204 -23.39 7.49 15.36
CA HIS A 204 -23.91 7.37 14.01
C HIS A 204 -22.90 7.90 12.98
N ALA A 205 -21.60 7.81 13.30
CA ALA A 205 -20.50 8.28 12.46
C ALA A 205 -20.71 9.72 11.95
N GLU A 206 -21.29 10.62 12.74
CA GLU A 206 -21.69 11.95 12.29
C GLU A 206 -20.54 12.96 12.24
N ASN A 207 -19.48 12.75 13.03
CA ASN A 207 -18.37 13.67 13.18
C ASN A 207 -17.25 13.35 12.19
N PHE A 208 -16.75 14.36 11.48
CA PHE A 208 -15.49 14.24 10.74
C PHE A 208 -14.32 14.26 11.73
N ASP A 209 -13.38 13.32 11.59
CA ASP A 209 -12.23 13.18 12.47
C ASP A 209 -10.99 12.72 11.70
N GLY A 210 -9.82 12.85 12.30
CA GLY A 210 -8.56 12.57 11.66
C GLY A 210 -8.14 13.66 10.66
N LYS A 211 -7.36 13.24 9.66
CA LYS A 211 -6.78 14.13 8.65
C LYS A 211 -7.82 14.53 7.61
N ALA A 212 -7.89 15.83 7.29
CA ALA A 212 -8.60 16.31 6.11
C ALA A 212 -7.77 16.04 4.84
N LEU A 213 -8.38 15.42 3.84
CA LEU A 213 -7.70 14.99 2.62
C LEU A 213 -7.75 16.10 1.58
N LYS A 214 -6.83 17.06 1.70
CA LYS A 214 -6.78 18.30 0.90
C LYS A 214 -5.41 18.48 0.23
N GLY A 215 -5.21 17.83 -0.90
CA GLY A 215 -4.07 18.08 -1.78
C GLY A 215 -2.70 17.79 -1.18
N GLU A 216 -2.60 16.82 -0.29
CA GLU A 216 -1.30 16.26 0.02
C GLU A 216 -1.15 15.06 -0.92
N MET A 217 -0.24 15.09 -1.91
CA MET A 217 -0.05 13.94 -2.80
C MET A 217 0.45 12.75 -1.98
N ASP A 218 -0.47 11.89 -1.58
CA ASP A 218 -0.30 10.86 -0.56
C ASP A 218 -1.00 9.56 -0.96
N GLU A 219 -1.01 8.60 -0.03
CA GLU A 219 -1.63 7.31 -0.18
C GLU A 219 -3.14 7.36 -0.47
N THR A 220 -3.82 8.48 -0.23
CA THR A 220 -5.27 8.64 -0.40
C THR A 220 -5.67 9.15 -1.78
N PHE A 221 -4.71 9.53 -2.65
CA PHE A 221 -5.02 10.10 -3.96
C PHE A 221 -5.94 9.22 -4.82
N PHE A 222 -5.79 7.88 -4.74
CA PHE A 222 -6.63 6.94 -5.49
C PHE A 222 -8.12 7.02 -5.11
N MET A 223 -8.43 7.48 -3.89
CA MET A 223 -9.80 7.55 -3.40
C MET A 223 -10.65 8.50 -4.26
N HIS A 224 -10.05 9.56 -4.80
CA HIS A 224 -10.76 10.44 -5.73
C HIS A 224 -11.21 9.69 -6.97
N PHE A 225 -10.41 8.75 -7.47
CA PHE A 225 -10.76 7.96 -8.65
C PHE A 225 -11.88 6.98 -8.37
N LEU A 226 -11.83 6.37 -7.18
CA LEU A 226 -12.87 5.46 -6.69
C LEU A 226 -14.22 6.19 -6.53
N VAL A 227 -14.23 7.33 -5.85
CA VAL A 227 -15.44 8.12 -5.58
C VAL A 227 -16.08 8.62 -6.86
N LEU A 228 -15.30 9.20 -7.77
CA LEU A 228 -15.81 9.70 -9.06
C LEU A 228 -16.41 8.60 -9.94
N GLY A 229 -15.94 7.36 -9.75
CA GLY A 229 -16.41 6.18 -10.45
C GLY A 229 -17.74 5.66 -9.87
N SER A 230 -18.04 5.97 -8.62
CA SER A 230 -19.25 5.53 -7.91
C SER A 230 -20.52 6.01 -8.61
N SER A 231 -21.56 5.18 -8.55
CA SER A 231 -22.87 5.46 -9.15
C SER A 231 -23.68 6.50 -8.37
N GLY A 232 -23.52 6.55 -7.04
CA GLY A 232 -24.27 7.45 -6.15
C GLY A 232 -23.65 8.83 -5.93
N TRP A 233 -22.44 9.08 -6.44
CA TRP A 233 -21.72 10.33 -6.20
C TRP A 233 -22.37 11.52 -6.92
N ARG A 234 -22.75 12.57 -6.18
CA ARG A 234 -23.53 13.71 -6.70
C ARG A 234 -22.77 15.04 -6.80
N HIS A 235 -21.54 15.12 -6.28
CA HIS A 235 -20.78 16.38 -6.20
C HIS A 235 -19.81 16.61 -7.36
N GLY A 236 -19.92 15.83 -8.45
CA GLY A 236 -19.11 16.00 -9.66
C GLY A 236 -17.60 15.91 -9.35
N THR A 237 -16.79 16.75 -9.97
CA THR A 237 -15.32 16.76 -9.79
C THR A 237 -14.85 17.70 -8.69
N GLU A 238 -15.73 18.24 -7.85
CA GLU A 238 -15.41 19.31 -6.90
C GLU A 238 -14.33 18.89 -5.89
N ALA A 239 -14.46 17.72 -5.28
CA ALA A 239 -13.48 17.20 -4.32
C ALA A 239 -12.10 16.98 -4.95
N TYR A 240 -12.06 16.49 -6.20
CA TYR A 240 -10.81 16.29 -6.95
C TYR A 240 -10.17 17.61 -7.35
N ALA A 241 -10.98 18.57 -7.83
CA ALA A 241 -10.52 19.90 -8.15
C ALA A 241 -10.01 20.64 -6.90
N GLU A 242 -10.64 20.45 -5.74
CA GLU A 242 -10.14 21.02 -4.50
C GLU A 242 -8.84 20.36 -4.05
N TYR A 243 -8.76 19.02 -4.10
CA TYR A 243 -7.53 18.31 -3.77
C TYR A 243 -6.35 18.75 -4.64
N THR A 244 -6.52 18.75 -5.97
CA THR A 244 -5.43 19.10 -6.90
C THR A 244 -4.91 20.53 -6.76
N LYS A 245 -5.73 21.50 -6.33
CA LYS A 245 -5.28 22.88 -6.05
C LYS A 245 -4.23 22.96 -4.94
N HIS A 246 -4.31 22.07 -3.97
CA HIS A 246 -3.46 22.11 -2.78
C HIS A 246 -2.24 21.18 -2.89
N ILE A 247 -2.09 20.42 -3.99
CA ILE A 247 -0.92 19.57 -4.24
C ILE A 247 0.35 20.40 -4.15
N PHE A 248 1.18 20.06 -3.16
CA PHE A 248 2.49 20.65 -3.00
C PHE A 248 3.43 20.13 -4.09
N VAL A 249 4.13 21.05 -4.73
CA VAL A 249 5.11 20.77 -5.78
C VAL A 249 6.46 21.19 -5.25
N ASP A 250 7.36 20.23 -5.11
CA ASP A 250 8.69 20.43 -4.54
C ASP A 250 9.78 20.18 -5.59
N THR A 251 11.00 20.62 -5.29
CA THR A 251 12.19 20.28 -6.06
C THR A 251 13.36 20.07 -5.13
N GLN A 252 13.82 18.82 -5.04
CA GLN A 252 15.01 18.45 -4.27
C GLN A 252 16.01 17.72 -5.18
N TYR A 253 17.30 18.03 -5.04
CA TYR A 253 18.38 17.44 -5.83
C TYR A 253 18.18 17.55 -7.35
N GLY A 254 17.53 18.62 -7.81
CA GLY A 254 17.23 18.86 -9.23
C GLY A 254 16.02 18.11 -9.79
N PHE A 255 15.29 17.36 -8.96
CA PHE A 255 14.11 16.60 -9.37
C PHE A 255 12.84 17.24 -8.83
N LYS A 256 11.94 17.63 -9.73
CA LYS A 256 10.62 18.19 -9.40
C LYS A 256 9.61 17.07 -9.19
N TYR A 257 8.87 17.06 -8.08
CA TYR A 257 7.85 16.05 -7.78
C TYR A 257 6.67 16.63 -6.98
N TYR A 258 5.56 15.89 -6.96
CA TYR A 258 4.38 16.13 -6.16
C TYR A 258 4.55 15.46 -4.80
N SER A 259 4.17 16.16 -3.74
CA SER A 259 4.42 15.71 -2.37
C SER A 259 3.28 16.07 -1.44
N THR A 260 3.34 15.49 -0.24
CA THR A 260 2.49 15.84 0.89
C THR A 260 2.95 17.12 1.57
N ARG A 261 4.28 17.32 1.67
CA ARG A 261 5.01 18.35 2.44
C ARG A 261 6.44 18.52 1.85
N PRO A 262 7.36 19.38 2.36
CA PRO A 262 8.69 19.57 1.76
C PRO A 262 9.67 18.42 2.06
N THR A 263 9.18 17.18 1.98
CA THR A 263 9.97 15.94 1.98
C THR A 263 9.26 14.88 1.12
N ALA A 264 9.98 14.25 0.21
CA ALA A 264 9.48 13.09 -0.53
C ALA A 264 9.42 11.86 0.39
N LYS A 265 8.21 11.47 0.81
CA LYS A 265 7.93 10.21 1.53
C LYS A 265 7.50 9.13 0.55
N LEU A 266 8.44 8.29 0.11
CA LEU A 266 8.24 7.39 -1.04
C LEU A 266 7.05 6.44 -0.89
N GLY A 267 6.87 5.85 0.28
CA GLY A 267 5.77 4.92 0.53
C GLY A 267 4.38 5.55 0.40
N TYR A 268 4.21 6.87 0.53
CA TYR A 268 2.92 7.53 0.29
C TYR A 268 2.67 7.77 -1.20
N LEU A 269 3.72 8.11 -1.94
CA LEU A 269 3.63 8.48 -3.36
C LEU A 269 3.33 7.28 -4.27
N VAL A 270 3.76 6.08 -3.87
CA VAL A 270 3.62 4.85 -4.68
C VAL A 270 2.26 4.16 -4.52
N GLN A 271 1.58 4.27 -3.37
CA GLN A 271 0.37 3.46 -3.10
C GLN A 271 -0.78 3.72 -4.07
N PRO A 272 -1.10 4.98 -4.45
CA PRO A 272 -2.18 5.23 -5.38
C PRO A 272 -1.98 4.54 -6.73
N HIS A 273 -0.72 4.28 -7.09
CA HIS A 273 -0.32 3.72 -8.37
C HIS A 273 -0.33 2.19 -8.36
N ILE A 274 -0.75 1.53 -7.27
CA ILE A 274 -1.04 0.09 -7.26
C ILE A 274 -2.14 -0.23 -8.27
N TRP A 275 -3.24 0.53 -8.23
CA TRP A 275 -4.38 0.34 -9.12
C TRP A 275 -4.34 1.26 -10.34
N LEU A 276 -3.79 2.46 -10.18
CA LEU A 276 -3.81 3.49 -11.20
C LEU A 276 -2.54 3.40 -12.06
N ASP A 277 -2.68 2.94 -13.30
CA ASP A 277 -1.63 3.09 -14.30
C ASP A 277 -1.64 4.53 -14.83
N LEU A 278 -0.80 5.37 -14.21
CA LEU A 278 -0.70 6.79 -14.54
C LEU A 278 0.46 7.11 -15.50
N ARG A 279 1.01 6.09 -16.18
CA ARG A 279 2.02 6.30 -17.22
C ARG A 279 1.40 6.92 -18.44
N ASN A 280 2.05 7.95 -18.99
CA ASN A 280 1.61 8.63 -20.22
C ASN A 280 0.19 9.19 -20.17
N VAL A 281 -0.37 9.44 -18.97
CA VAL A 281 -1.67 10.10 -18.81
C VAL A 281 -1.51 11.38 -18.01
N THR A 282 -2.19 12.42 -18.46
CA THR A 282 -2.09 13.75 -17.81
C THR A 282 -3.46 14.39 -17.66
N ASP A 283 -3.62 15.16 -16.60
CA ASP A 283 -4.78 16.01 -16.37
C ASP A 283 -4.39 17.49 -16.49
N ALA A 284 -5.32 18.39 -16.14
CA ALA A 284 -5.05 19.82 -16.16
C ALA A 284 -3.92 20.22 -15.20
N PHE A 285 -3.86 19.60 -14.01
CA PHE A 285 -2.81 19.86 -13.03
C PHE A 285 -1.43 19.44 -13.54
N CYS A 286 -1.32 18.26 -14.17
CA CYS A 286 -0.09 17.77 -14.78
C CYS A 286 0.41 18.69 -15.89
N ARG A 287 -0.49 19.14 -16.78
CA ARG A 287 -0.14 20.06 -17.88
C ARG A 287 0.32 21.42 -17.38
N GLN A 288 -0.32 21.96 -16.34
CA GLN A 288 0.08 23.21 -15.70
C GLN A 288 1.50 23.10 -15.11
N ASN A 289 1.86 21.93 -14.59
CA ASN A 289 3.15 21.70 -13.93
C ASN A 289 4.24 21.14 -14.85
N GLY A 290 3.89 20.72 -16.07
CA GLY A 290 4.81 20.06 -17.01
C GLY A 290 5.34 18.71 -16.50
N LEU A 291 4.56 18.00 -15.68
CA LEU A 291 4.97 16.76 -15.01
C LEU A 291 3.75 15.84 -14.84
N GLY A 292 3.86 14.56 -15.20
CA GLY A 292 2.79 13.59 -14.93
C GLY A 292 2.89 12.99 -13.53
N TYR A 293 1.83 12.33 -13.07
CA TYR A 293 1.81 11.71 -11.73
C TYR A 293 2.83 10.58 -11.61
N TYR A 294 2.95 9.71 -12.62
CA TYR A 294 3.94 8.63 -12.61
C TYR A 294 5.36 9.18 -12.65
N GLU A 295 5.63 10.16 -13.53
CA GLU A 295 6.94 10.80 -13.66
C GLU A 295 7.33 11.54 -12.38
N SER A 296 6.35 12.12 -11.68
CA SER A 296 6.56 12.70 -10.35
C SER A 296 7.09 11.67 -9.33
N VAL A 297 6.55 10.45 -9.32
CA VAL A 297 7.07 9.38 -8.44
C VAL A 297 8.49 8.97 -8.83
N VAL A 298 8.76 8.83 -10.13
CA VAL A 298 10.12 8.57 -10.65
C VAL A 298 11.10 9.66 -10.20
N HIS A 299 10.71 10.93 -10.28
CA HIS A 299 11.51 12.05 -9.83
C HIS A 299 11.75 12.04 -8.32
N ALA A 300 10.73 11.68 -7.50
CA ALA A 300 10.89 11.52 -6.06
C ALA A 300 11.91 10.42 -5.71
N ILE A 301 11.91 9.29 -6.44
CA ILE A 301 12.90 8.22 -6.28
C ILE A 301 14.30 8.70 -6.69
N HIS A 302 14.41 9.41 -7.81
CA HIS A 302 15.70 9.98 -8.22
C HIS A 302 16.25 11.01 -7.23
N ALA A 303 15.40 11.79 -6.56
CA ALA A 303 15.83 12.67 -5.47
C ALA A 303 16.44 11.87 -4.31
N GLN A 304 15.84 10.72 -3.94
CA GLN A 304 16.40 9.83 -2.92
C GLN A 304 17.75 9.25 -3.32
N ILE A 305 17.86 8.76 -4.55
CA ILE A 305 19.12 8.22 -5.11
C ILE A 305 20.18 9.32 -5.16
N ALA A 306 19.81 10.55 -5.52
CA ALA A 306 20.73 11.68 -5.59
C ALA A 306 21.26 12.06 -4.20
N TYR A 307 20.42 12.11 -3.17
CA TYR A 307 20.88 12.28 -1.80
C TYR A 307 21.83 11.16 -1.37
N ALA A 308 21.46 9.90 -1.63
CA ALA A 308 22.29 8.76 -1.30
C ALA A 308 23.65 8.82 -2.01
N LYS A 309 23.73 9.33 -3.24
CA LYS A 309 25.00 9.57 -3.94
C LYS A 309 25.79 10.75 -3.38
N HIS A 310 25.11 11.80 -2.93
CA HIS A 310 25.76 12.95 -2.29
C HIS A 310 26.42 12.54 -0.96
N ASN A 311 25.74 11.71 -0.17
CA ASN A 311 26.27 11.04 1.02
C ASN A 311 27.05 11.96 1.98
N PRO A 312 26.41 13.00 2.55
CA PRO A 312 27.11 13.99 3.37
C PRO A 312 27.74 13.39 4.64
N ALA A 313 27.21 12.25 5.11
CA ALA A 313 27.73 11.52 6.25
C ALA A 313 28.85 10.51 5.90
N SER A 314 29.14 10.32 4.61
CA SER A 314 30.09 9.32 4.10
C SER A 314 29.80 7.89 4.58
N TYR A 315 28.51 7.52 4.68
CA TYR A 315 28.12 6.16 5.04
C TYR A 315 28.50 5.15 3.93
N PRO A 316 28.91 3.93 4.29
CA PRO A 316 29.19 2.90 3.29
C PRO A 316 27.90 2.55 2.52
N LEU A 317 28.03 1.97 1.32
CA LEU A 317 26.92 1.51 0.45
C LEU A 317 25.99 2.60 -0.12
N TYR A 318 25.96 3.79 0.47
CA TYR A 318 25.19 4.93 -0.01
C TYR A 318 25.53 5.26 -1.48
N GLY A 319 24.49 5.51 -2.27
CA GLY A 319 24.55 5.71 -3.71
C GLY A 319 24.07 4.48 -4.49
N ASP A 320 24.44 3.28 -4.03
CA ASP A 320 23.84 2.02 -4.49
C ASP A 320 22.64 1.61 -3.62
N VAL A 321 22.63 2.05 -2.36
CA VAL A 321 21.53 1.87 -1.41
C VAL A 321 20.80 3.18 -1.17
N PHE A 322 19.46 3.14 -1.17
CA PHE A 322 18.55 4.24 -0.84
C PHE A 322 17.26 3.68 -0.21
N GLY A 323 16.43 4.54 0.39
CA GLY A 323 15.14 4.13 0.96
C GLY A 323 14.75 5.01 2.15
N PHE A 324 14.49 6.28 1.89
CA PHE A 324 14.16 7.27 2.92
C PHE A 324 12.64 7.37 3.07
N TYR A 325 12.12 6.65 4.06
CA TYR A 325 10.70 6.59 4.38
C TYR A 325 10.51 6.13 5.83
N ASP A 326 9.30 6.35 6.36
CA ASP A 326 8.89 5.93 7.69
C ASP A 326 9.13 4.42 7.86
N THR A 327 9.76 4.04 8.98
CA THR A 327 10.19 2.66 9.21
C THR A 327 10.50 2.41 10.69
N MET A 328 10.67 1.15 11.08
CA MET A 328 11.29 0.81 12.35
C MET A 328 12.78 1.18 12.36
N ASP A 329 13.25 1.86 13.40
CA ASP A 329 14.67 2.09 13.65
C ASP A 329 15.27 0.88 14.38
N PRO A 330 16.23 0.14 13.78
CA PRO A 330 16.83 -1.02 14.42
C PRO A 330 17.81 -0.65 15.56
N VAL A 331 18.26 0.60 15.64
CA VAL A 331 19.13 1.09 16.70
C VAL A 331 18.32 1.46 17.93
N ALA A 332 17.28 2.28 17.74
CA ALA A 332 16.43 2.76 18.84
C ALA A 332 15.27 1.81 19.20
N GLY A 333 14.94 0.84 18.33
CA GLY A 333 13.83 -0.10 18.53
C GLY A 333 12.46 0.58 18.53
N LYS A 334 12.29 1.66 17.77
CA LYS A 334 11.04 2.43 17.69
C LYS A 334 10.75 2.87 16.26
N TRP A 335 9.49 3.14 15.98
CA TRP A 335 9.09 3.76 14.72
C TRP A 335 9.72 5.15 14.57
N ILE A 336 10.26 5.43 13.38
CA ILE A 336 10.80 6.74 13.00
C ILE A 336 10.15 7.21 11.71
N GLU A 337 9.95 8.52 11.62
CA GLU A 337 9.47 9.17 10.41
C GLU A 337 10.65 9.67 9.58
N LYS A 338 10.65 9.37 8.29
CA LYS A 338 11.71 9.80 7.37
C LYS A 338 11.12 10.20 6.02
N GLY A 339 11.84 11.08 5.35
CA GLY A 339 11.70 11.37 3.92
C GLY A 339 13.08 11.72 3.38
N VAL A 340 13.17 12.05 2.10
CA VAL A 340 14.46 12.50 1.56
C VAL A 340 14.98 13.73 2.35
N PRO A 341 16.21 13.69 2.90
CA PRO A 341 16.75 14.82 3.64
C PRO A 341 16.99 16.03 2.74
N LYS A 342 16.98 17.24 3.31
CA LYS A 342 17.37 18.44 2.55
C LYS A 342 18.86 18.42 2.23
N GLU A 343 19.24 19.23 1.25
CA GLU A 343 20.64 19.39 0.85
C GLU A 343 21.45 19.84 2.07
N ASN A 344 22.47 19.06 2.44
CA ASN A 344 23.33 19.18 3.64
C ASN A 344 22.76 18.70 4.98
N GLU A 345 21.53 18.17 5.03
CA GLU A 345 21.07 17.45 6.23
C GLU A 345 21.75 16.08 6.30
N ILE A 346 22.28 15.75 7.47
CA ILE A 346 22.82 14.42 7.78
C ILE A 346 21.70 13.64 8.47
N GLU A 347 21.28 12.53 7.88
CA GLU A 347 20.36 11.57 8.49
C GLU A 347 21.13 10.46 9.24
N ASP A 348 20.41 9.57 9.93
CA ASP A 348 20.96 8.60 10.88
C ASP A 348 21.53 7.29 10.26
N GLY A 349 21.44 7.14 8.94
CA GLY A 349 21.90 5.98 8.19
C GLY A 349 20.86 4.86 8.04
N THR A 350 19.63 5.03 8.55
CA THR A 350 18.58 4.01 8.50
C THR A 350 17.86 3.99 7.16
N ILE A 351 17.89 2.85 6.49
CA ILE A 351 17.26 2.58 5.19
C ILE A 351 16.01 1.72 5.41
N SER A 352 14.86 2.19 4.94
CA SER A 352 13.63 1.41 4.84
C SER A 352 13.74 0.46 3.64
N VAL A 353 13.64 -0.85 3.89
CA VAL A 353 13.66 -1.86 2.84
C VAL A 353 12.35 -1.82 2.05
N ASP A 354 11.22 -1.58 2.73
CA ASP A 354 9.92 -1.41 2.09
C ASP A 354 9.92 -0.26 1.09
N ALA A 355 10.61 0.85 1.38
CA ALA A 355 10.78 1.94 0.43
C ALA A 355 11.51 1.50 -0.84
N ALA A 356 12.62 0.77 -0.69
CA ALA A 356 13.37 0.23 -1.82
C ALA A 356 12.54 -0.75 -2.66
N ILE A 357 11.74 -1.62 -2.03
CA ILE A 357 10.83 -2.54 -2.74
C ILE A 357 9.74 -1.75 -3.48
N SER A 358 9.13 -0.75 -2.84
CA SER A 358 8.05 0.03 -3.42
C SER A 358 8.49 0.83 -4.67
N ALA A 359 9.78 1.12 -4.81
CA ALA A 359 10.35 1.80 -5.98
C ALA A 359 10.36 0.93 -7.26
N ILE A 360 10.09 -0.38 -7.16
CA ILE A 360 10.38 -1.32 -8.24
C ILE A 360 9.53 -1.12 -9.50
N ALA A 361 8.29 -0.68 -9.34
CA ALA A 361 7.39 -0.39 -10.47
C ALA A 361 7.77 0.91 -11.23
N PHE A 362 8.75 1.66 -10.73
CA PHE A 362 9.13 2.99 -11.21
C PHE A 362 10.59 3.08 -11.64
N CYS A 363 11.49 2.54 -10.83
CA CYS A 363 12.94 2.55 -11.05
C CYS A 363 13.52 1.16 -10.76
N PRO A 364 13.15 0.13 -11.53
CA PRO A 364 13.44 -1.27 -11.22
C PRO A 364 14.94 -1.55 -11.08
N GLU A 365 15.76 -1.05 -12.01
CA GLU A 365 17.21 -1.27 -11.97
C GLU A 365 17.84 -0.76 -10.66
N ALA A 366 17.47 0.44 -10.23
CA ALA A 366 17.98 1.02 -8.98
C ALA A 366 17.44 0.29 -7.74
N ALA A 367 16.14 -0.03 -7.73
CA ALA A 367 15.50 -0.75 -6.63
C ALA A 367 16.11 -2.15 -6.45
N ILE A 368 16.25 -2.91 -7.53
CA ILE A 368 16.87 -4.23 -7.55
C ILE A 368 18.32 -4.13 -7.09
N LYS A 369 19.11 -3.20 -7.65
CA LYS A 369 20.51 -2.99 -7.24
C LYS A 369 20.61 -2.70 -5.73
N CYS A 370 19.73 -1.86 -5.19
CA CYS A 370 19.67 -1.56 -3.76
C CYS A 370 19.40 -2.81 -2.93
N LEU A 371 18.35 -3.58 -3.26
CA LEU A 371 18.00 -4.80 -2.54
C LEU A 371 19.09 -5.88 -2.64
N ARG A 372 19.72 -6.03 -3.81
CA ARG A 372 20.85 -6.94 -4.01
C ARG A 372 22.07 -6.53 -3.20
N THR A 373 22.35 -5.24 -3.12
CA THR A 373 23.48 -4.71 -2.33
C THR A 373 23.25 -4.95 -0.85
N LEU A 374 22.06 -4.65 -0.34
CA LEU A 374 21.67 -4.94 1.04
C LEU A 374 21.73 -6.43 1.35
N TYR A 375 21.19 -7.27 0.46
CA TYR A 375 21.23 -8.72 0.64
C TYR A 375 22.65 -9.28 0.62
N LYS A 376 23.51 -8.81 -0.28
CA LYS A 376 24.92 -9.23 -0.34
C LYS A 376 25.68 -8.88 0.94
N GLU A 377 25.44 -7.71 1.50
CA GLU A 377 26.12 -7.26 2.73
C GLU A 377 25.56 -7.95 3.98
N TYR A 378 24.24 -8.01 4.09
CA TYR A 378 23.55 -8.32 5.34
C TYR A 378 22.79 -9.66 5.30
N GLY A 379 22.75 -10.38 4.18
CA GLY A 379 21.99 -11.62 3.99
C GLY A 379 22.33 -12.70 5.03
N LYS A 380 23.64 -12.91 5.27
CA LYS A 380 24.13 -13.83 6.31
C LYS A 380 23.96 -13.33 7.75
N GLN A 381 23.54 -12.08 7.92
CA GLN A 381 23.33 -11.42 9.21
C GLN A 381 21.84 -11.34 9.58
N GLY A 382 20.95 -11.98 8.80
CA GLY A 382 19.52 -11.99 9.07
C GLY A 382 18.74 -10.90 8.34
N PHE A 383 19.31 -10.29 7.29
CA PHE A 383 18.55 -9.40 6.41
C PHE A 383 17.41 -10.12 5.68
N TYR A 384 17.60 -11.40 5.36
CA TYR A 384 16.56 -12.26 4.84
C TYR A 384 16.49 -13.51 5.71
N THR A 385 15.32 -13.79 6.25
CA THR A 385 15.06 -14.98 7.08
C THR A 385 13.89 -15.78 6.51
N LYS A 386 13.56 -16.91 7.13
CA LYS A 386 12.32 -17.65 6.81
C LYS A 386 11.04 -16.83 7.05
N GLN A 387 11.13 -15.77 7.86
CA GLN A 387 10.03 -14.86 8.15
C GLN A 387 9.88 -13.77 7.07
N GLY A 388 10.85 -13.65 6.15
CA GLY A 388 10.88 -12.65 5.09
C GLY A 388 12.11 -11.76 5.17
N ILE A 389 12.11 -10.77 4.28
CA ILE A 389 13.11 -9.71 4.22
C ILE A 389 12.89 -8.70 5.37
N ALA A 390 13.98 -8.16 5.89
CA ALA A 390 14.01 -7.16 6.96
C ALA A 390 13.19 -5.91 6.62
N THR A 391 12.66 -5.24 7.64
CA THR A 391 11.94 -3.95 7.47
C THR A 391 12.91 -2.80 7.23
N SER A 392 14.07 -2.81 7.88
CA SER A 392 15.08 -1.76 7.74
C SER A 392 16.48 -2.22 8.13
N VAL A 393 17.47 -1.46 7.71
CA VAL A 393 18.86 -1.61 8.12
C VAL A 393 19.44 -0.24 8.47
N ASN A 394 20.13 -0.13 9.60
CA ASN A 394 20.95 1.03 9.90
C ASN A 394 22.37 0.77 9.41
N ILE A 395 22.74 1.43 8.30
CA ILE A 395 23.99 1.18 7.59
C ILE A 395 25.24 1.44 8.44
N PRO A 396 25.34 2.53 9.24
CA PRO A 396 26.52 2.80 10.07
C PRO A 396 26.77 1.75 11.15
N THR A 397 25.71 1.22 11.75
CA THR A 397 25.81 0.25 12.86
C THR A 397 25.72 -1.21 12.40
N GLY A 398 25.26 -1.46 11.18
CA GLY A 398 24.94 -2.79 10.66
C GLY A 398 23.73 -3.45 11.34
N LYS A 399 23.00 -2.73 12.22
CA LYS A 399 21.83 -3.29 12.89
C LYS A 399 20.68 -3.46 11.90
N ILE A 400 20.05 -4.63 11.96
CA ILE A 400 18.94 -5.03 11.10
C ILE A 400 17.68 -5.06 11.94
N SER A 401 16.63 -4.43 11.44
CA SER A 401 15.29 -4.59 11.98
C SER A 401 14.73 -5.86 11.36
N PRO A 402 14.47 -6.93 12.13
CA PRO A 402 13.82 -8.10 11.58
C PRO A 402 12.46 -7.72 10.97
N PHE A 403 11.88 -8.59 10.16
CA PHE A 403 10.54 -8.43 9.65
C PHE A 403 9.57 -8.14 10.81
N PHE A 404 8.93 -6.96 10.79
CA PHE A 404 7.85 -6.64 11.71
C PHE A 404 6.51 -7.07 11.12
N SER A 405 5.60 -7.49 11.99
CA SER A 405 4.28 -8.03 11.62
C SER A 405 3.28 -6.96 11.17
N ASP A 406 3.73 -5.75 10.83
CA ASP A 406 2.86 -4.75 10.24
C ASP A 406 2.48 -5.21 8.82
N ASN A 407 1.41 -5.99 8.75
CA ASN A 407 0.85 -6.55 7.52
C ASN A 407 0.28 -5.50 6.56
N PHE A 408 0.75 -4.25 6.62
CA PHE A 408 0.31 -3.13 5.79
C PHE A 408 1.24 -2.92 4.58
N PHE A 409 2.54 -2.78 4.77
CA PHE A 409 3.50 -2.61 3.67
C PHE A 409 3.75 -3.89 2.85
N PRO A 410 3.84 -5.09 3.44
CA PRO A 410 4.13 -6.29 2.67
C PRO A 410 3.11 -6.59 1.56
N PRO A 411 1.78 -6.49 1.78
CA PRO A 411 0.81 -6.66 0.69
C PRO A 411 0.96 -5.63 -0.44
N LEU A 412 1.24 -4.37 -0.08
CA LEU A 412 1.48 -3.30 -1.05
C LEU A 412 2.72 -3.60 -1.90
N ASN A 413 3.81 -4.03 -1.27
CA ASN A 413 5.04 -4.40 -1.95
C ASN A 413 4.82 -5.58 -2.91
N VAL A 414 4.00 -6.57 -2.52
CA VAL A 414 3.61 -7.67 -3.40
C VAL A 414 2.92 -7.17 -4.66
N MET A 415 1.99 -6.21 -4.53
CA MET A 415 1.26 -5.66 -5.68
C MET A 415 2.16 -4.79 -6.58
N LEU A 416 3.11 -4.04 -6.01
CA LEU A 416 4.07 -3.25 -6.80
C LEU A 416 5.07 -4.14 -7.55
N ILE A 417 5.57 -5.20 -6.92
CA ILE A 417 6.36 -6.22 -7.61
C ILE A 417 5.55 -6.86 -8.74
N GLU A 418 4.27 -7.18 -8.50
CA GLU A 418 3.41 -7.77 -9.54
C GLU A 418 3.20 -6.81 -10.73
N ASN A 419 3.00 -5.52 -10.46
CA ASN A 419 2.90 -4.52 -11.52
C ASN A 419 4.18 -4.40 -12.35
N TYR A 420 5.35 -4.48 -11.71
CA TYR A 420 6.62 -4.55 -12.43
C TYR A 420 6.73 -5.82 -13.29
N ARG A 421 6.46 -6.99 -12.71
CA ARG A 421 6.69 -8.29 -13.37
C ARG A 421 5.70 -8.58 -14.50
N SER A 422 4.43 -8.23 -14.32
CA SER A 422 3.37 -8.61 -15.26
C SER A 422 2.39 -7.48 -15.59
N GLY A 423 2.37 -6.40 -14.81
CA GLY A 423 1.38 -5.34 -14.92
C GLY A 423 -0.04 -5.79 -14.53
N MET A 424 -0.18 -6.89 -13.78
CA MET A 424 -1.49 -7.49 -13.48
C MET A 424 -2.47 -6.51 -12.85
N CYS A 425 -2.07 -5.80 -11.78
CA CYS A 425 -2.99 -4.93 -11.06
C CYS A 425 -3.49 -3.79 -11.96
N TRP A 426 -2.61 -3.17 -12.74
CA TRP A 426 -2.97 -2.19 -13.76
C TRP A 426 -3.91 -2.75 -14.83
N LYS A 427 -3.60 -3.92 -15.39
CA LYS A 427 -4.43 -4.57 -16.43
C LYS A 427 -5.83 -4.90 -15.92
N LEU A 428 -5.94 -5.39 -14.67
CA LEU A 428 -7.22 -5.68 -14.04
C LEU A 428 -8.02 -4.41 -13.74
N ALA A 429 -7.38 -3.39 -13.16
CA ALA A 429 -8.02 -2.13 -12.84
C ALA A 429 -8.58 -1.45 -14.11
N ALA A 430 -7.82 -1.50 -15.21
CA ALA A 430 -8.23 -0.99 -16.50
C ALA A 430 -9.45 -1.70 -17.11
N LYS A 431 -9.85 -2.89 -16.62
CA LYS A 431 -11.11 -3.54 -17.03
C LYS A 431 -12.33 -2.87 -16.38
N SER A 432 -12.17 -2.19 -15.24
CA SER A 432 -13.30 -1.69 -14.44
C SER A 432 -13.97 -0.46 -15.07
N PRO A 433 -15.30 -0.51 -15.32
CA PRO A 433 -16.02 0.59 -15.95
C PRO A 433 -16.03 1.88 -15.10
N GLU A 434 -15.98 1.75 -13.77
CA GLU A 434 -15.93 2.87 -12.83
C GLU A 434 -14.64 3.68 -13.02
N LEU A 435 -13.49 3.00 -13.16
CA LEU A 435 -12.22 3.68 -13.40
C LEU A 435 -12.21 4.36 -14.77
N LYS A 436 -12.70 3.70 -15.82
CA LYS A 436 -12.80 4.32 -17.17
C LYS A 436 -13.68 5.56 -17.15
N LYS A 437 -14.82 5.50 -16.47
CA LYS A 437 -15.74 6.63 -16.27
C LYS A 437 -15.02 7.79 -15.57
N THR A 438 -14.29 7.49 -14.50
CA THR A 438 -13.47 8.48 -13.78
C THR A 438 -12.45 9.12 -14.69
N MET A 439 -11.54 8.35 -15.32
CA MET A 439 -10.45 8.90 -16.13
C MET A 439 -10.98 9.90 -17.17
N LYS A 440 -12.11 9.58 -17.81
CA LYS A 440 -12.80 10.48 -18.73
C LYS A 440 -13.37 11.73 -18.06
N SER A 441 -13.96 11.63 -16.87
CA SER A 441 -14.64 12.76 -16.20
C SER A 441 -13.67 13.84 -15.71
N ILE A 442 -12.44 13.46 -15.35
CA ILE A 442 -11.38 14.38 -14.91
C ILE A 442 -10.41 14.77 -16.04
N GLY A 443 -10.74 14.38 -17.29
CA GLY A 443 -10.02 14.82 -18.48
C GLY A 443 -8.59 14.27 -18.58
N PHE A 444 -8.36 13.06 -18.05
CA PHE A 444 -7.13 12.32 -18.31
C PHE A 444 -7.15 11.86 -19.76
N ASN A 445 -6.06 12.15 -20.47
CA ASN A 445 -5.86 11.81 -21.87
C ASN A 445 -4.47 11.25 -22.13
#